data_AF-A0A521HUI8-F1
#
_entry.id   AF-A0A521HUI8-F1
#
_cell.length_a   1.000
_cell.length_b   1.000
_cell.length_c   1.000
_cell.angle_alpha   90.00
_cell.angle_beta   90.00
_cell.angle_gamma   90.00
#
_symmetry.space_group_name_H-M   'P 1'
#
loop_
_entity.id
_entity.type
_entity.pdbx_description
1 polymer ?
#
loop_
_entity_poly.entity_id
_entity_poly.type
_entity_poly.pdbx_seq_one_letter_code
_entity_poly.pdbx_strand_id
1 'polypeptide(L)'
;MPLTPVANLSRLMLVAVCALAAMPVLDLAPLHAAQAEIKAATGTKATGTAAAKPSIIWRGDIVSARGFVNDLVAIYKRELKGTLTVQPFSTISGIDAVISGSADVAGSARAMNNKRDMEKPLLFQPIALDAIVPITHPRNAVSGISLAHLRQIYLGRITNWKDLGGPDAPINLYSIAAPLDGVEFSFRRLIYKRGEQRIAAPRLYLNTGKLEEAIALDPNGLGLSTLSSAYANRALKLLAVEGIYASTQTIADGSYPLFTTLYVVQREDSPNLAAIEGFVRFLGEAPAMDVMRRHQLVPYAQAGDVYSRDGARLAVIDAAIVAVTPADVAAMPRERELMPPLSAPRATLQAGIATAPGSESTQRARAEVDRAEAKKAARDKDARNSGKSD
;
A
#
# COMPACT_ATOMS: atom_id res chain seq x y z
N MET A 1 39.77 -61.38 7.63
CA MET A 1 40.04 -60.38 8.68
C MET A 1 38.75 -59.61 8.92
N PRO A 2 38.07 -59.89 10.03
CA PRO A 2 36.73 -59.40 10.37
C PRO A 2 36.87 -58.21 11.38
N LEU A 3 35.88 -57.53 11.98
CA LEU A 3 34.50 -57.80 12.36
C LEU A 3 33.73 -56.46 12.44
N THR A 4 32.43 -56.55 12.18
CA THR A 4 31.38 -55.62 12.63
C THR A 4 31.03 -55.86 14.13
N PRO A 5 29.84 -55.49 14.64
CA PRO A 5 29.53 -54.35 15.52
C PRO A 5 29.11 -54.87 16.94
N VAL A 6 28.04 -54.31 17.56
CA VAL A 6 27.33 -54.67 18.82
C VAL A 6 27.57 -53.58 19.90
N ALA A 7 26.64 -52.69 20.19
CA ALA A 7 25.35 -52.79 20.90
C ALA A 7 25.45 -52.90 22.43
N ASN A 8 24.63 -52.05 23.07
CA ASN A 8 23.71 -52.38 24.16
C ASN A 8 24.10 -52.20 25.65
N LEU A 9 23.07 -51.75 26.39
CA LEU A 9 22.73 -52.04 27.81
C LEU A 9 23.65 -51.43 28.90
N SER A 10 23.17 -50.46 29.69
CA SER A 10 22.30 -50.60 30.89
C SER A 10 23.02 -51.01 32.18
N ARG A 11 22.73 -50.22 33.24
CA ARG A 11 22.51 -50.58 34.66
C ARG A 11 23.66 -50.61 35.69
N LEU A 12 23.24 -50.17 36.90
CA LEU A 12 23.67 -50.48 38.28
C LEU A 12 24.96 -49.78 38.79
N MET A 13 24.85 -48.89 39.78
CA MET A 13 24.78 -49.09 41.26
C MET A 13 26.08 -49.57 41.92
N LEU A 14 26.63 -48.71 42.79
CA LEU A 14 27.17 -49.01 44.13
C LEU A 14 27.41 -47.64 44.82
N VAL A 15 26.70 -47.19 45.87
CA VAL A 15 26.56 -47.65 47.26
C VAL A 15 27.87 -47.59 48.08
N ALA A 16 27.94 -46.61 49.00
CA ALA A 16 28.37 -46.71 50.40
C ALA A 16 28.03 -45.34 51.09
N VAL A 17 27.04 -45.19 52.00
CA VAL A 17 26.93 -45.67 53.42
C VAL A 17 28.02 -45.02 54.29
N CYS A 18 27.82 -44.42 55.47
CA CYS A 18 26.71 -43.96 56.34
C CYS A 18 27.37 -43.25 57.55
N ALA A 19 26.64 -42.34 58.24
CA ALA A 19 26.52 -42.21 59.72
C ALA A 19 26.07 -40.78 60.13
N LEU A 20 24.81 -40.57 60.55
CA LEU A 20 24.27 -40.41 61.93
C LEU A 20 24.58 -39.04 62.58
N ALA A 21 23.69 -38.27 63.23
CA ALA A 21 22.48 -38.54 64.05
C ALA A 21 21.51 -37.30 64.04
N ALA A 22 20.17 -37.42 63.91
CA ALA A 22 19.08 -37.53 64.92
C ALA A 22 18.88 -36.31 65.87
N MET A 23 17.71 -35.73 66.20
CA MET A 23 16.24 -35.75 65.86
C MET A 23 15.55 -34.69 66.80
N PRO A 24 14.21 -34.50 66.91
CA PRO A 24 13.10 -34.26 65.95
C PRO A 24 12.19 -33.06 66.38
N VAL A 25 11.08 -32.74 65.68
CA VAL A 25 9.69 -32.51 66.21
C VAL A 25 8.70 -32.45 65.03
N LEU A 26 7.56 -33.13 65.17
CA LEU A 26 6.37 -33.18 64.29
C LEU A 26 5.21 -32.39 64.91
N ASP A 27 4.36 -31.77 64.07
CA ASP A 27 2.94 -31.40 64.32
C ASP A 27 2.30 -30.96 62.99
N LEU A 28 1.01 -31.05 62.64
CA LEU A 28 -0.26 -31.32 63.33
C LEU A 28 -1.34 -31.69 62.28
N ALA A 29 -2.44 -32.31 62.72
CA ALA A 29 -3.59 -32.83 61.96
C ALA A 29 -4.70 -31.76 61.63
N PRO A 30 -5.80 -32.10 60.92
CA PRO A 30 -6.66 -31.14 60.19
C PRO A 30 -8.10 -30.89 60.73
N LEU A 31 -8.82 -29.99 60.04
CA LEU A 31 -10.29 -29.81 59.92
C LEU A 31 -11.09 -29.29 61.13
N HIS A 32 -11.79 -28.15 60.97
CA HIS A 32 -13.23 -27.96 61.25
C HIS A 32 -13.74 -26.57 60.83
N ALA A 33 -14.95 -26.53 60.27
CA ALA A 33 -15.72 -25.33 59.94
C ALA A 33 -16.60 -24.88 61.12
N ALA A 34 -16.83 -23.57 61.26
CA ALA A 34 -18.15 -22.92 61.48
C ALA A 34 -18.05 -21.54 62.18
N GLN A 35 -18.50 -20.52 61.43
CA GLN A 35 -19.39 -19.40 61.79
C GLN A 35 -19.12 -18.42 62.97
N ALA A 36 -19.10 -17.13 62.58
CA ALA A 36 -19.91 -16.01 63.08
C ALA A 36 -19.18 -14.78 63.67
N GLU A 37 -19.25 -13.70 62.88
CA GLU A 37 -19.38 -12.27 63.23
C GLU A 37 -18.33 -11.54 64.09
N ILE A 38 -17.55 -10.63 63.46
CA ILE A 38 -17.46 -9.19 63.85
C ILE A 38 -17.30 -8.34 62.57
N LYS A 39 -18.05 -7.23 62.54
CA LYS A 39 -18.20 -6.25 61.46
C LYS A 39 -17.16 -5.11 61.57
N ALA A 40 -16.73 -4.62 60.40
CA ALA A 40 -16.21 -3.28 60.07
C ALA A 40 -14.68 -3.08 59.87
N ALA A 41 -14.39 -2.27 58.84
CA ALA A 41 -13.10 -1.78 58.32
C ALA A 41 -12.30 -2.82 57.51
N THR A 42 -12.00 -2.70 56.22
CA THR A 42 -11.84 -1.55 55.31
C THR A 42 -12.18 -2.01 53.89
N GLY A 43 -13.20 -1.41 53.28
CA GLY A 43 -13.50 -1.60 51.88
C GLY A 43 -12.58 -0.76 50.99
N THR A 44 -11.34 -1.19 50.79
CA THR A 44 -10.53 -0.67 49.68
C THR A 44 -11.10 -1.28 48.41
N LYS A 45 -12.08 -0.60 47.81
CA LYS A 45 -12.58 -0.89 46.48
C LYS A 45 -11.39 -0.70 45.54
N ALA A 46 -10.77 -1.79 45.10
CA ALA A 46 -9.84 -1.76 43.98
C ALA A 46 -10.63 -1.22 42.78
N THR A 47 -10.50 0.08 42.53
CA THR A 47 -10.88 0.68 41.27
C THR A 47 -9.92 0.11 40.24
N GLY A 48 -10.27 -1.04 39.68
CA GLY A 48 -9.71 -1.48 38.42
C GLY A 48 -10.07 -0.39 37.42
N THR A 49 -9.13 0.51 37.15
CA THR A 49 -9.21 1.44 36.04
C THR A 49 -9.43 0.57 34.81
N ALA A 50 -10.66 0.53 34.28
CA ALA A 50 -10.93 -0.16 33.03
C ALA A 50 -9.92 0.41 32.02
N ALA A 51 -9.04 -0.45 31.50
CA ALA A 51 -8.03 -0.03 30.55
C ALA A 51 -8.73 0.73 29.42
N ALA A 52 -8.26 1.95 29.14
CA ALA A 52 -8.82 2.75 28.06
C ALA A 52 -8.79 1.90 26.78
N LYS A 53 -9.92 1.82 26.08
CA LYS A 53 -9.99 1.02 24.86
C LYS A 53 -8.95 1.56 23.86
N PRO A 54 -8.19 0.69 23.21
CA PRO A 54 -7.15 1.12 22.26
C PRO A 54 -7.79 1.95 21.15
N SER A 55 -7.11 3.04 20.78
CA SER A 55 -7.51 3.94 19.70
C SER A 55 -6.37 4.04 18.70
N ILE A 56 -6.70 3.94 17.41
CA ILE A 56 -5.73 3.97 16.30
C ILE A 56 -6.14 5.06 15.32
N ILE A 57 -5.20 5.91 14.97
CA ILE A 57 -5.27 6.84 13.85
C ILE A 57 -4.63 6.16 12.65
N TRP A 58 -5.45 5.81 11.67
CA TRP A 58 -5.02 5.24 10.40
C TRP A 58 -5.02 6.32 9.31
N ARG A 59 -3.96 6.38 8.51
CA ARG A 59 -3.86 7.28 7.35
C ARG A 59 -3.20 6.59 6.16
N GLY A 60 -3.77 6.63 4.97
CA GLY A 60 -3.17 5.90 3.84
C GLY A 60 -3.84 6.15 2.51
N ASP A 61 -3.51 5.33 1.52
CA ASP A 61 -4.12 5.41 0.19
C ASP A 61 -5.61 5.07 0.16
N ILE A 62 -6.26 5.57 -0.88
CA ILE A 62 -7.67 5.31 -1.19
C ILE A 62 -7.92 3.81 -1.42
N VAL A 63 -6.95 3.08 -1.96
CA VAL A 63 -7.07 1.65 -2.29
C VAL A 63 -7.29 0.82 -1.02
N SER A 64 -6.42 0.97 -0.02
CA SER A 64 -6.52 0.27 1.26
C SER A 64 -7.76 0.73 2.05
N ALA A 65 -8.06 2.03 1.99
CA ALA A 65 -9.24 2.59 2.64
C ALA A 65 -10.54 1.95 2.15
N ARG A 66 -10.74 1.93 0.83
CA ARG A 66 -11.93 1.34 0.20
C ARG A 66 -11.92 -0.19 0.22
N GLY A 67 -10.75 -0.79 0.02
CA GLY A 67 -10.60 -2.24 -0.10
C GLY A 67 -10.80 -2.99 1.22
N PHE A 68 -10.49 -2.38 2.36
CA PHE A 68 -10.78 -3.02 3.65
C PHE A 68 -11.00 -2.07 4.84
N VAL A 69 -10.26 -0.97 4.98
CA VAL A 69 -10.21 -0.24 6.27
C VAL A 69 -11.55 0.40 6.65
N ASN A 70 -12.27 1.00 5.70
CA ASN A 70 -13.55 1.67 5.97
C ASN A 70 -14.60 0.72 6.56
N ASP A 71 -14.73 -0.46 5.96
CA ASP A 71 -15.70 -1.48 6.40
C ASP A 71 -15.31 -2.08 7.75
N LEU A 72 -14.01 -2.10 8.06
CA LEU A 72 -13.50 -2.62 9.32
C LEU A 72 -13.73 -1.70 10.51
N VAL A 73 -13.98 -0.40 10.31
CA VAL A 73 -14.23 0.54 11.45
C VAL A 73 -15.38 0.04 12.34
N ALA A 74 -16.51 -0.32 11.73
CA ALA A 74 -17.68 -0.79 12.45
C ALA A 74 -17.45 -2.19 13.06
N ILE A 75 -16.76 -3.07 12.33
CA ILE A 75 -16.46 -4.44 12.77
C ILE A 75 -15.51 -4.42 13.98
N TYR A 76 -14.42 -3.67 13.89
CA TYR A 76 -13.42 -3.51 14.94
C TYR A 76 -14.02 -2.96 16.24
N LYS A 77 -14.92 -1.97 16.12
CA LYS A 77 -15.66 -1.42 17.26
C LYS A 77 -16.64 -2.43 17.85
N ARG A 78 -17.42 -3.13 17.01
CA ARG A 78 -18.42 -4.12 17.43
C ARG A 78 -17.79 -5.30 18.17
N GLU A 79 -16.63 -5.75 17.72
CA GLU A 79 -15.86 -6.82 18.37
C GLU A 79 -15.07 -6.34 19.60
N LEU A 80 -15.34 -5.11 20.06
CA LEU A 80 -14.73 -4.48 21.23
C LEU A 80 -13.20 -4.40 21.16
N LYS A 81 -12.64 -4.41 19.94
CA LYS A 81 -11.20 -4.38 19.71
C LYS A 81 -10.60 -2.99 19.89
N GLY A 82 -11.40 -1.91 19.76
CA GLY A 82 -10.95 -0.54 19.92
C GLY A 82 -11.72 0.47 19.07
N THR A 83 -11.13 1.65 18.85
CA THR A 83 -11.61 2.66 17.89
C THR A 83 -10.60 2.89 16.78
N LEU A 84 -11.09 3.01 15.55
CA LEU A 84 -10.28 3.26 14.36
C LEU A 84 -10.73 4.56 13.71
N THR A 85 -9.84 5.56 13.68
CA THR A 85 -10.06 6.84 12.98
C THR A 85 -9.34 6.81 11.65
N VAL A 86 -10.08 6.89 10.54
CA VAL A 86 -9.56 6.68 9.19
C VAL A 86 -9.42 8.01 8.45
N GLN A 87 -8.22 8.30 7.94
CA GLN A 87 -7.89 9.51 7.18
C GLN A 87 -7.31 9.14 5.81
N PRO A 88 -8.16 8.82 4.81
CA PRO A 88 -7.69 8.38 3.51
C PRO A 88 -7.21 9.57 2.65
N PHE A 89 -6.06 9.43 2.00
CA PHE A 89 -5.52 10.41 1.06
C PHE A 89 -4.62 9.76 -0.01
N SER A 90 -3.38 9.40 0.33
CA SER A 90 -2.39 8.79 -0.56
C SER A 90 -1.40 7.95 0.25
N THR A 91 -0.70 7.02 -0.41
CA THR A 91 0.28 6.14 0.25
C THR A 91 1.40 6.97 0.87
N ILE A 92 1.96 7.93 0.12
CA ILE A 92 3.07 8.75 0.62
C ILE A 92 2.64 9.60 1.82
N SER A 93 1.42 10.16 1.80
CA SER A 93 0.91 10.94 2.93
C SER A 93 0.71 10.09 4.18
N GLY A 94 0.27 8.84 4.03
CA GLY A 94 0.14 7.90 5.15
C GLY A 94 1.50 7.58 5.78
N ILE A 95 2.47 7.20 4.95
CA ILE A 95 3.84 6.89 5.41
C ILE A 95 4.46 8.11 6.12
N ASP A 96 4.29 9.32 5.57
CA ASP A 96 4.79 10.56 6.19
C ASP A 96 4.14 10.85 7.55
N ALA A 97 2.86 10.52 7.70
CA ALA A 97 2.15 10.67 8.97
C ALA A 97 2.65 9.68 10.03
N VAL A 98 2.95 8.44 9.64
CA VAL A 98 3.57 7.45 10.53
C VAL A 98 4.99 7.88 10.93
N ILE A 99 5.80 8.34 9.98
CA ILE A 99 7.16 8.84 10.26
C ILE A 99 7.12 10.01 11.26
N SER A 100 6.21 10.95 11.07
CA SER A 100 6.05 12.10 11.99
C SER A 100 5.35 11.77 13.31
N GLY A 101 4.78 10.56 13.46
CA GLY A 101 3.99 10.17 14.62
C GLY A 101 2.60 10.82 14.68
N SER A 102 2.13 11.44 13.60
CA SER A 102 0.77 12.02 13.51
C SER A 102 -0.30 11.00 13.14
N ALA A 103 0.11 9.80 12.69
CA ALA A 103 -0.74 8.62 12.56
C ALA A 103 -0.03 7.41 13.19
N ASP A 104 -0.80 6.47 13.72
CA ASP A 104 -0.29 5.23 14.30
C ASP A 104 0.06 4.22 13.21
N VAL A 105 -0.79 4.15 12.18
CA VAL A 105 -0.74 3.15 11.12
C VAL A 105 -0.99 3.79 9.77
N ALA A 106 -0.29 3.31 8.73
CA ALA A 106 -0.59 3.68 7.36
C ALA A 106 -0.97 2.51 6.45
N GLY A 107 -1.85 2.79 5.49
CA GLY A 107 -2.07 1.92 4.33
C GLY A 107 -1.15 2.30 3.18
N SER A 108 -0.53 1.31 2.55
CA SER A 108 0.41 1.50 1.45
C SER A 108 0.21 0.48 0.32
N ALA A 109 -0.04 0.96 -0.90
CA ALA A 109 -0.10 0.15 -2.12
C ALA A 109 1.28 -0.10 -2.78
N ARG A 110 2.37 0.17 -2.05
CA ARG A 110 3.74 -0.18 -2.44
C ARG A 110 4.55 -0.72 -1.27
N ALA A 111 5.59 -1.48 -1.60
CA ALA A 111 6.63 -1.83 -0.63
C ALA A 111 7.46 -0.59 -0.23
N MET A 112 8.29 -0.78 0.79
CA MET A 112 9.30 0.20 1.22
C MET A 112 10.14 0.69 0.04
N ASN A 113 10.35 2.01 -0.04
CA ASN A 113 11.30 2.59 -0.98
C ASN A 113 12.67 2.71 -0.31
N ASN A 114 13.59 1.79 -0.64
CA ASN A 114 14.96 1.76 -0.08
C ASN A 114 15.78 3.05 -0.32
N LYS A 115 15.37 3.90 -1.27
CA LYS A 115 16.00 5.20 -1.52
C LYS A 115 15.55 6.30 -0.56
N ARG A 116 14.58 6.01 0.30
CA ARG A 116 14.06 6.95 1.29
C ARG A 116 14.42 6.45 2.68
N ASP A 117 15.53 6.96 3.22
CA ASP A 117 16.10 6.49 4.48
C ASP A 117 15.12 6.53 5.66
N MET A 118 14.19 7.50 5.65
CA MET A 118 13.15 7.63 6.67
C MET A 118 12.14 6.46 6.68
N GLU A 119 12.07 5.64 5.61
CA GLU A 119 11.21 4.45 5.56
C GLU A 119 11.90 3.20 6.09
N LYS A 120 13.24 3.16 6.15
CA LYS A 120 14.02 2.00 6.63
C LYS A 120 13.70 1.54 8.05
N PRO A 121 13.41 2.42 9.03
CA PRO A 121 13.03 1.99 10.38
C PRO A 121 11.55 1.61 10.51
N LEU A 122 10.77 1.66 9.43
CA LEU A 122 9.35 1.30 9.47
C LEU A 122 9.17 -0.18 9.15
N LEU A 123 8.17 -0.79 9.79
CA LEU A 123 7.72 -2.13 9.46
C LEU A 123 6.61 -2.06 8.40
N PHE A 124 6.86 -2.68 7.24
CA PHE A 124 5.87 -2.86 6.16
C PHE A 124 5.30 -4.28 6.22
N GLN A 125 4.15 -4.44 6.86
CA GLN A 125 3.49 -5.73 6.98
C GLN A 125 2.54 -5.97 5.80
N PRO A 126 2.71 -7.04 5.02
CA PRO A 126 1.83 -7.34 3.90
C PRO A 126 0.46 -7.84 4.40
N ILE A 127 -0.61 -7.32 3.78
CA ILE A 127 -2.00 -7.57 4.20
C ILE A 127 -2.80 -8.27 3.11
N ALA A 128 -2.70 -7.80 1.88
CA ALA A 128 -3.44 -8.36 0.76
C ALA A 128 -2.72 -8.13 -0.57
N LEU A 129 -3.13 -8.84 -1.60
CA LEU A 129 -2.80 -8.57 -2.99
C LEU A 129 -3.97 -7.89 -3.69
N ASP A 130 -3.63 -6.96 -4.58
CA ASP A 130 -4.55 -6.29 -5.48
C ASP A 130 -3.94 -6.19 -6.88
N ALA A 131 -4.78 -6.21 -7.91
CA ALA A 131 -4.34 -6.02 -9.29
C ALA A 131 -4.35 -4.55 -9.66
N ILE A 132 -3.26 -4.05 -10.22
CA ILE A 132 -3.19 -2.77 -10.92
C ILE A 132 -3.85 -2.95 -12.28
N VAL A 133 -4.87 -2.16 -12.55
CA VAL A 133 -5.70 -2.28 -13.76
C VAL A 133 -5.66 -0.97 -14.56
N PRO A 134 -5.39 -1.01 -15.87
CA PRO A 134 -5.67 0.11 -16.74
C PRO A 134 -7.18 0.31 -16.85
N ILE A 135 -7.62 1.54 -16.64
CA ILE A 135 -9.01 1.94 -16.70
C ILE A 135 -9.23 3.00 -17.77
N THR A 136 -10.37 2.92 -18.43
CA THR A 136 -10.87 3.91 -19.39
C THR A 136 -12.37 4.11 -19.19
N HIS A 137 -12.98 5.00 -19.97
CA HIS A 137 -14.40 5.25 -19.94
C HIS A 137 -15.17 4.11 -20.67
N PRO A 138 -16.38 3.71 -20.20
CA PRO A 138 -17.17 2.62 -20.79
C PRO A 138 -17.45 2.70 -22.30
N ARG A 139 -17.63 3.91 -22.82
CA ARG A 139 -17.79 4.18 -24.27
C ARG A 139 -16.54 3.92 -25.12
N ASN A 140 -15.35 3.77 -24.53
CA ASN A 140 -14.15 3.48 -25.31
C ASN A 140 -14.22 2.03 -25.82
N ALA A 141 -13.99 1.83 -27.12
CA ALA A 141 -14.11 0.53 -27.77
C ALA A 141 -13.00 -0.46 -27.34
N VAL A 142 -11.81 0.03 -26.99
CA VAL A 142 -10.65 -0.81 -26.63
C VAL A 142 -10.97 -1.64 -25.38
N SER A 143 -10.77 -2.96 -25.44
CA SER A 143 -11.08 -3.91 -24.36
C SER A 143 -9.85 -4.43 -23.63
N GLY A 144 -8.66 -4.25 -24.19
CA GLY A 144 -7.40 -4.72 -23.63
C GLY A 144 -6.20 -3.95 -24.15
N ILE A 145 -5.06 -4.15 -23.51
CA ILE A 145 -3.81 -3.46 -23.79
C ILE A 145 -2.62 -4.37 -23.43
N SER A 146 -1.54 -4.32 -24.21
CA SER A 146 -0.30 -5.03 -23.86
C SER A 146 0.55 -4.21 -22.89
N LEU A 147 1.44 -4.87 -22.16
CA LEU A 147 2.46 -4.25 -21.31
C LEU A 147 3.38 -3.35 -22.13
N ALA A 148 3.72 -3.77 -23.36
CA ALA A 148 4.48 -2.95 -24.31
C ALA A 148 3.73 -1.65 -24.63
N HIS A 149 2.44 -1.71 -25.00
CA HIS A 149 1.65 -0.52 -25.28
C HIS A 149 1.50 0.38 -24.05
N LEU A 150 1.19 -0.18 -22.88
CA LEU A 150 1.14 0.58 -21.63
C LEU A 150 2.45 1.34 -21.38
N ARG A 151 3.58 0.67 -21.52
CA ARG A 151 4.90 1.28 -21.40
C ARG A 151 5.07 2.43 -22.40
N GLN A 152 4.74 2.22 -23.67
CA GLN A 152 4.89 3.24 -24.71
C GLN A 152 3.98 4.45 -24.51
N ILE A 153 2.75 4.25 -24.03
CA ILE A 153 1.82 5.33 -23.71
C ILE A 153 2.35 6.15 -22.53
N TYR A 154 2.79 5.50 -21.46
CA TYR A 154 3.35 6.20 -20.29
C TYR A 154 4.68 6.89 -20.60
N LEU A 155 5.37 6.54 -21.70
CA LEU A 155 6.52 7.28 -22.23
C LEU A 155 6.14 8.33 -23.30
N GLY A 156 4.86 8.47 -23.63
CA GLY A 156 4.35 9.49 -24.56
C GLY A 156 4.54 9.16 -26.04
N ARG A 157 4.80 7.91 -26.40
CA ARG A 157 5.01 7.51 -27.81
C ARG A 157 3.73 7.11 -28.51
N ILE A 158 2.93 6.31 -27.83
CA ILE A 158 1.58 6.02 -28.28
C ILE A 158 0.67 7.04 -27.62
N THR A 159 0.03 7.86 -28.45
CA THR A 159 -0.78 8.99 -28.00
C THR A 159 -2.17 9.00 -28.62
N ASN A 160 -2.53 7.99 -29.41
CA ASN A 160 -3.82 7.89 -30.07
C ASN A 160 -4.42 6.48 -29.90
N TRP A 161 -5.72 6.41 -29.68
CA TRP A 161 -6.44 5.16 -29.49
C TRP A 161 -6.45 4.28 -30.74
N LYS A 162 -6.31 4.83 -31.95
CA LYS A 162 -6.22 4.05 -33.19
C LYS A 162 -5.02 3.11 -33.22
N ASP A 163 -3.94 3.47 -32.55
CA ASP A 163 -2.73 2.63 -32.43
C ASP A 163 -3.00 1.38 -31.56
N LEU A 164 -4.13 1.35 -30.85
CA LEU A 164 -4.63 0.23 -30.06
C LEU A 164 -5.90 -0.41 -30.67
N GLY A 165 -6.25 -0.09 -31.92
CA GLY A 165 -7.47 -0.56 -32.57
C GLY A 165 -8.75 0.14 -32.09
N GLY A 166 -8.63 1.28 -31.43
CA GLY A 166 -9.73 2.15 -31.02
C GLY A 166 -10.06 3.24 -32.06
N PRO A 167 -10.88 4.24 -31.66
CA PRO A 167 -11.19 5.38 -32.53
C PRO A 167 -9.94 6.24 -32.82
N ASP A 168 -9.94 7.00 -33.92
CA ASP A 168 -8.92 8.04 -34.16
C ASP A 168 -9.16 9.22 -33.22
N ALA A 169 -8.65 9.09 -32.01
CA ALA A 169 -8.81 10.05 -30.92
C ALA A 169 -7.57 10.04 -30.02
N PRO A 170 -7.17 11.20 -29.47
CA PRO A 170 -6.02 11.27 -28.57
C PRO A 170 -6.28 10.43 -27.31
N ILE A 171 -5.22 9.80 -26.78
CA ILE A 171 -5.22 9.19 -25.46
C ILE A 171 -5.01 10.31 -24.46
N ASN A 172 -6.08 10.61 -23.73
CA ASN A 172 -5.97 11.51 -22.60
C ASN A 172 -5.37 10.73 -21.43
N LEU A 173 -4.05 10.80 -21.26
CA LEU A 173 -3.33 10.04 -20.22
C LEU A 173 -3.37 10.74 -18.86
N TYR A 174 -3.80 10.00 -17.83
CA TYR A 174 -4.03 10.45 -16.47
C TYR A 174 -3.05 9.74 -15.54
N SER A 175 -2.56 10.49 -14.56
CA SER A 175 -1.61 9.97 -13.58
C SER A 175 -1.70 10.67 -12.23
N ILE A 176 -0.99 10.17 -11.22
CA ILE A 176 -0.89 10.72 -9.87
C ILE A 176 0.28 11.72 -9.78
N ALA A 177 0.01 12.89 -9.20
CA ALA A 177 0.96 13.98 -9.05
C ALA A 177 2.17 13.62 -8.18
N ALA A 178 1.96 12.81 -7.14
CA ALA A 178 3.02 12.35 -6.26
C ALA A 178 3.68 11.08 -6.83
N PRO A 179 4.93 11.12 -7.32
CA PRO A 179 5.57 9.98 -7.98
C PRO A 179 5.89 8.80 -7.04
N LEU A 180 5.79 9.01 -5.72
CA LEU A 180 5.97 7.97 -4.70
C LEU A 180 4.64 7.36 -4.22
N ASP A 181 3.51 7.71 -4.85
CA ASP A 181 2.21 7.16 -4.49
C ASP A 181 2.03 5.72 -5.01
N GLY A 182 1.34 4.89 -4.23
CA GLY A 182 1.57 3.44 -4.21
C GLY A 182 1.27 2.71 -5.51
N VAL A 183 0.10 2.93 -6.10
CA VAL A 183 -0.34 2.22 -7.33
C VAL A 183 0.61 2.50 -8.48
N GLU A 184 0.91 3.77 -8.72
CA GLU A 184 1.79 4.16 -9.82
C GLU A 184 3.25 3.85 -9.57
N PHE A 185 3.72 4.01 -8.33
CA PHE A 185 5.08 3.60 -7.98
C PHE A 185 5.26 2.10 -8.22
N SER A 186 4.29 1.28 -7.83
CA SER A 186 4.30 -0.17 -8.03
C SER A 186 4.24 -0.52 -9.52
N PHE A 187 3.36 0.11 -10.30
CA PHE A 187 3.34 -0.04 -11.76
C PHE A 187 4.69 0.30 -12.41
N ARG A 188 5.26 1.46 -12.05
CA ARG A 188 6.53 1.91 -12.62
C ARG A 188 7.68 0.98 -12.23
N ARG A 189 7.66 0.44 -11.02
CA ARG A 189 8.63 -0.58 -10.58
C ARG A 189 8.51 -1.87 -11.41
N LEU A 190 7.29 -2.33 -11.69
CA LEU A 190 7.07 -3.53 -12.50
C LEU A 190 7.51 -3.32 -13.96
N ILE A 191 7.12 -2.20 -14.58
CA ILE A 191 7.36 -1.96 -16.01
C ILE A 191 8.77 -1.45 -16.32
N TYR A 192 9.38 -0.67 -15.42
CA TYR A 192 10.66 0.02 -15.67
C TYR A 192 11.77 -0.39 -14.72
N LYS A 193 11.51 -1.33 -13.79
CA LYS A 193 12.43 -1.71 -12.70
C LYS A 193 12.75 -0.54 -11.76
N ARG A 194 12.00 0.56 -11.86
CA ARG A 194 12.22 1.82 -11.14
C ARG A 194 10.89 2.52 -10.85
N GLY A 195 10.47 2.54 -9.59
CA GLY A 195 9.22 3.19 -9.16
C GLY A 195 9.20 4.71 -9.41
N GLU A 196 10.37 5.35 -9.41
CA GLU A 196 10.54 6.79 -9.67
C GLU A 196 10.73 7.11 -11.16
N GLN A 197 10.40 6.18 -12.06
CA GLN A 197 10.50 6.43 -13.49
C GLN A 197 9.66 7.65 -13.88
N ARG A 198 10.23 8.54 -14.69
CA ARG A 198 9.50 9.66 -15.29
C ARG A 198 8.57 9.15 -16.39
N ILE A 199 7.41 9.77 -16.47
CA ILE A 199 6.35 9.42 -17.43
C ILE A 199 5.88 10.70 -18.14
N ALA A 200 5.18 10.53 -19.25
CA ALA A 200 4.70 11.61 -20.12
C ALA A 200 3.24 12.03 -19.83
N ALA A 201 2.64 11.59 -18.72
CA ALA A 201 1.25 11.91 -18.41
C ALA A 201 1.09 13.41 -18.08
N PRO A 202 0.29 14.16 -18.87
CA PRO A 202 0.12 15.59 -18.66
C PRO A 202 -0.94 15.92 -17.58
N ARG A 203 -1.88 15.01 -17.32
CA ARG A 203 -2.99 15.23 -16.37
C ARG A 203 -2.69 14.53 -15.05
N LEU A 204 -2.36 15.32 -14.03
CA LEU A 204 -1.97 14.83 -12.72
C LEU A 204 -3.05 15.03 -11.66
N TYR A 205 -3.33 13.99 -10.89
CA TYR A 205 -4.37 13.93 -9.87
C TYR A 205 -3.78 13.68 -8.49
N LEU A 206 -4.53 14.07 -7.46
CA LEU A 206 -4.09 13.97 -6.07
C LEU A 206 -4.01 12.53 -5.55
N ASN A 207 -4.92 11.68 -6.03
CA ASN A 207 -5.03 10.28 -5.64
C ASN A 207 -5.86 9.51 -6.69
N THR A 208 -5.90 8.19 -6.55
CA THR A 208 -6.62 7.29 -7.48
C THR A 208 -8.11 7.60 -7.53
N GLY A 209 -8.75 7.98 -6.42
CA GLY A 209 -10.17 8.34 -6.41
C GLY A 209 -10.50 9.54 -7.31
N LYS A 210 -9.66 10.60 -7.29
CA LYS A 210 -9.84 11.75 -8.19
C LYS A 210 -9.50 11.45 -9.65
N LEU A 211 -8.54 10.55 -9.88
CA LEU A 211 -8.22 10.06 -11.22
C LEU A 211 -9.41 9.27 -11.80
N GLU A 212 -10.03 8.38 -11.02
CA GLU A 212 -11.21 7.61 -11.40
C GLU A 212 -12.42 8.50 -11.72
N GLU A 213 -12.73 9.46 -10.85
CA GLU A 213 -13.81 10.44 -11.09
C GLU A 213 -13.63 11.17 -12.42
N ALA A 214 -12.40 11.50 -12.78
CA ALA A 214 -12.11 12.25 -13.99
C ALA A 214 -12.09 11.38 -15.26
N ILE A 215 -11.70 10.10 -15.17
CA ILE A 215 -11.83 9.14 -16.29
C ILE A 215 -13.30 8.82 -16.57
N ALA A 216 -14.14 8.73 -15.54
CA ALA A 216 -15.57 8.52 -15.68
C ALA A 216 -16.28 9.61 -16.52
N LEU A 217 -15.64 10.78 -16.68
CA LEU A 217 -16.16 11.91 -17.46
C LEU A 217 -15.48 12.07 -18.83
N ASP A 218 -14.43 11.31 -19.13
CA ASP A 218 -13.61 11.46 -20.35
C ASP A 218 -13.61 10.18 -21.19
N PRO A 219 -14.39 10.11 -22.29
CA PRO A 219 -14.40 8.99 -23.25
C PRO A 219 -13.03 8.56 -23.77
N ASN A 220 -12.07 9.48 -23.77
CA ASN A 220 -10.71 9.27 -24.28
C ASN A 220 -9.68 9.08 -23.16
N GLY A 221 -10.11 9.07 -21.89
CA GLY A 221 -9.28 8.95 -20.71
C GLY A 221 -8.65 7.56 -20.56
N LEU A 222 -7.38 7.52 -20.15
CA LEU A 222 -6.67 6.33 -19.72
C LEU A 222 -5.90 6.62 -18.45
N GLY A 223 -5.97 5.74 -17.47
CA GLY A 223 -5.14 5.79 -16.27
C GLY A 223 -5.08 4.45 -15.56
N LEU A 224 -4.49 4.43 -14.37
CA LEU A 224 -4.34 3.22 -13.56
C LEU A 224 -5.15 3.35 -12.26
N SER A 225 -5.88 2.29 -11.94
CA SER A 225 -6.53 2.08 -10.65
C SER A 225 -6.18 0.66 -10.17
N THR A 226 -6.92 0.14 -9.19
CA THR A 226 -6.83 -1.24 -8.76
C THR A 226 -8.16 -1.98 -8.92
N LEU A 227 -8.10 -3.30 -9.00
CA LEU A 227 -9.28 -4.14 -9.15
C LEU A 227 -10.28 -3.85 -8.02
N SER A 228 -9.82 -3.79 -6.76
CA SER A 228 -10.68 -3.51 -5.61
C SER A 228 -11.42 -2.17 -5.68
N SER A 229 -10.82 -1.16 -6.32
CA SER A 229 -11.45 0.16 -6.47
C SER A 229 -12.37 0.24 -7.69
N ALA A 230 -12.02 -0.44 -8.78
CA ALA A 230 -12.68 -0.26 -10.07
C ALA A 230 -13.77 -1.31 -10.38
N TYR A 231 -13.71 -2.52 -9.83
CA TYR A 231 -14.57 -3.64 -10.27
C TYR A 231 -16.08 -3.37 -10.18
N ALA A 232 -16.52 -2.65 -9.13
CA ALA A 232 -17.92 -2.31 -8.91
C ALA A 232 -18.32 -0.96 -9.53
N ASN A 233 -17.35 -0.19 -10.04
CA ASN A 233 -17.59 1.13 -10.58
C ASN A 233 -17.97 1.05 -12.06
N ARG A 234 -19.27 1.03 -12.35
CA ARG A 234 -19.82 0.97 -13.72
C ARG A 234 -19.51 2.20 -14.59
N ALA A 235 -19.02 3.29 -13.99
CA ALA A 235 -18.58 4.46 -14.74
C ALA A 235 -17.15 4.30 -15.30
N LEU A 236 -16.49 3.17 -15.00
CA LEU A 236 -15.18 2.80 -15.49
C LEU A 236 -15.25 1.48 -16.25
N LYS A 237 -14.32 1.33 -17.20
CA LYS A 237 -14.07 0.08 -17.92
C LYS A 237 -12.64 -0.36 -17.61
N LEU A 238 -12.49 -1.58 -17.11
CA LEU A 238 -11.20 -2.21 -16.90
C LEU A 238 -10.74 -2.82 -18.23
N LEU A 239 -9.47 -2.58 -18.59
CA LEU A 239 -8.84 -3.20 -19.75
C LEU A 239 -8.13 -4.49 -19.33
N ALA A 240 -8.28 -5.53 -20.13
CA ALA A 240 -7.43 -6.72 -20.01
C ALA A 240 -5.97 -6.36 -20.29
N VAL A 241 -5.03 -7.00 -19.58
CA VAL A 241 -3.59 -6.84 -19.81
C VAL A 241 -3.03 -8.13 -20.38
N GLU A 242 -2.37 -8.07 -21.52
CA GLU A 242 -1.94 -9.27 -22.27
C GLU A 242 -3.10 -10.25 -22.55
N GLY A 243 -4.31 -9.70 -22.76
CA GLY A 243 -5.53 -10.50 -22.96
C GLY A 243 -6.12 -11.12 -21.69
N ILE A 244 -5.53 -10.86 -20.52
CA ILE A 244 -5.97 -11.42 -19.23
C ILE A 244 -6.70 -10.34 -18.43
N TYR A 245 -7.93 -10.64 -17.99
CA TYR A 245 -8.67 -9.78 -17.06
C TYR A 245 -8.19 -10.00 -15.62
N ALA A 246 -8.11 -8.93 -14.85
CA ALA A 246 -7.82 -9.01 -13.43
C ALA A 246 -8.98 -9.64 -12.66
N SER A 247 -8.67 -10.62 -11.82
CA SER A 247 -9.57 -11.25 -10.86
C SER A 247 -8.75 -11.79 -9.68
N THR A 248 -9.40 -12.13 -8.57
CA THR A 248 -8.73 -12.81 -7.46
C THR A 248 -8.07 -14.13 -7.89
N GLN A 249 -8.69 -14.86 -8.82
CA GLN A 249 -8.15 -16.10 -9.37
C GLN A 249 -6.86 -15.84 -10.17
N THR A 250 -6.89 -14.90 -11.11
CA THR A 250 -5.72 -14.60 -11.97
C THR A 250 -4.59 -13.92 -11.20
N ILE A 251 -4.90 -13.29 -10.05
CA ILE A 251 -3.89 -12.83 -9.09
C ILE A 251 -3.28 -14.04 -8.37
N ALA A 252 -4.11 -14.91 -7.79
CA ALA A 252 -3.65 -16.06 -7.00
C ALA A 252 -2.85 -17.08 -7.83
N ASP A 253 -3.23 -17.31 -9.09
CA ASP A 253 -2.50 -18.18 -10.00
C ASP A 253 -1.34 -17.47 -10.73
N GLY A 254 -1.11 -16.17 -10.48
CA GLY A 254 -0.01 -15.41 -11.05
C GLY A 254 -0.09 -15.16 -12.57
N SER A 255 -1.18 -15.52 -13.23
CA SER A 255 -1.38 -15.29 -14.68
C SER A 255 -1.54 -13.80 -15.02
N TYR A 256 -2.18 -13.02 -14.14
CA TYR A 256 -2.29 -11.57 -14.34
C TYR A 256 -0.96 -10.88 -13.95
N PRO A 257 -0.29 -10.17 -14.87
CA PRO A 257 1.08 -9.71 -14.65
C PRO A 257 1.17 -8.58 -13.62
N LEU A 258 0.18 -7.70 -13.55
CA LEU A 258 0.25 -6.45 -12.81
C LEU A 258 -0.48 -6.50 -11.46
N PHE A 259 -0.01 -7.31 -10.51
CA PHE A 259 -0.48 -7.20 -9.12
C PHE A 259 0.57 -6.60 -8.19
N THR A 260 0.10 -5.98 -7.12
CA THR A 260 0.89 -5.38 -6.04
C THR A 260 0.41 -5.87 -4.68
N THR A 261 1.29 -5.80 -3.70
CA THR A 261 0.97 -6.05 -2.31
C THR A 261 0.50 -4.76 -1.65
N LEU A 262 -0.60 -4.83 -0.91
CA LEU A 262 -1.05 -3.81 0.02
C LEU A 262 -0.44 -4.08 1.39
N TYR A 263 0.09 -3.04 2.01
CA TYR A 263 0.78 -3.10 3.28
C TYR A 263 0.07 -2.24 4.32
N VAL A 264 0.18 -2.68 5.58
CA VAL A 264 0.08 -1.82 6.74
C VAL A 264 1.49 -1.43 7.17
N VAL A 265 1.71 -0.14 7.44
CA VAL A 265 3.01 0.43 7.80
C VAL A 265 2.93 1.03 9.19
N GLN A 266 3.92 0.72 10.02
CA GLN A 266 4.01 1.19 11.40
C GLN A 266 5.46 1.46 11.81
N ARG A 267 5.62 2.20 12.90
CA ARG A 267 6.88 2.33 13.63
C ARG A 267 7.03 1.22 14.66
N GLU A 268 8.21 0.62 14.75
CA GLU A 268 8.51 -0.37 15.79
C GLU A 268 8.62 0.29 17.18
N ASP A 269 9.02 1.56 17.25
CA ASP A 269 9.15 2.33 18.48
C ASP A 269 7.89 3.17 18.81
N SER A 270 6.73 2.81 18.25
CA SER A 270 5.48 3.53 18.49
C SER A 270 5.05 3.43 19.96
N PRO A 271 4.67 4.55 20.62
CA PRO A 271 4.10 4.49 21.97
C PRO A 271 2.76 3.75 22.03
N ASN A 272 2.11 3.52 20.88
CA ASN A 272 0.84 2.82 20.75
C ASN A 272 0.98 1.40 20.19
N LEU A 273 2.19 0.81 20.27
CA LEU A 273 2.54 -0.46 19.63
C LEU A 273 1.56 -1.60 19.94
N ALA A 274 1.13 -1.75 21.20
CA ALA A 274 0.20 -2.82 21.59
C ALA A 274 -1.17 -2.72 20.88
N ALA A 275 -1.68 -1.50 20.67
CA ALA A 275 -2.93 -1.30 19.93
C ALA A 275 -2.72 -1.63 18.44
N ILE A 276 -1.61 -1.15 17.88
CA ILE A 276 -1.22 -1.39 16.49
C ILE A 276 -1.11 -2.88 16.20
N GLU A 277 -0.37 -3.64 17.01
CA GLU A 277 -0.23 -5.09 16.89
C GLU A 277 -1.57 -5.81 17.03
N GLY A 278 -2.45 -5.33 17.91
CA GLY A 278 -3.82 -5.84 18.04
C GLY A 278 -4.64 -5.65 16.76
N PHE A 279 -4.54 -4.49 16.12
CA PHE A 279 -5.20 -4.22 14.84
C PHE A 279 -4.61 -5.04 13.70
N VAL A 280 -3.29 -5.14 13.62
CA VAL A 280 -2.59 -5.96 12.64
C VAL A 280 -2.97 -7.44 12.76
N ARG A 281 -3.05 -7.96 13.99
CA ARG A 281 -3.54 -9.33 14.25
C ARG A 281 -4.99 -9.49 13.78
N PHE A 282 -5.84 -8.52 14.08
CA PHE A 282 -7.23 -8.51 13.62
C PHE A 282 -7.36 -8.54 12.09
N LEU A 283 -6.44 -7.92 11.34
CA LEU A 283 -6.44 -8.01 9.86
C LEU A 283 -6.23 -9.45 9.34
N GLY A 284 -5.63 -10.34 10.15
CA GLY A 284 -5.52 -11.77 9.85
C GLY A 284 -6.69 -12.61 10.34
N GLU A 285 -7.67 -12.03 11.02
CA GLU A 285 -8.87 -12.75 11.49
C GLU A 285 -9.92 -12.88 10.35
N ALA A 286 -10.79 -13.89 10.45
CA ALA A 286 -11.80 -14.19 9.42
C ALA A 286 -12.69 -12.98 9.06
N PRO A 287 -13.21 -12.17 10.00
CA PRO A 287 -14.03 -11.00 9.66
C PRO A 287 -13.31 -9.99 8.76
N ALA A 288 -12.00 -9.82 8.93
CA ALA A 288 -11.20 -8.92 8.10
C ALA A 288 -10.91 -9.50 6.72
N MET A 289 -10.53 -10.78 6.66
CA MET A 289 -10.32 -11.47 5.38
C MET A 289 -11.60 -11.56 4.55
N ASP A 290 -12.76 -11.67 5.19
CA ASP A 290 -14.07 -11.66 4.51
C ASP A 290 -14.36 -10.32 3.84
N VAL A 291 -14.03 -9.21 4.51
CA VAL A 291 -14.11 -7.86 3.91
C VAL A 291 -13.21 -7.79 2.68
N MET A 292 -11.94 -8.19 2.81
CA MET A 292 -10.97 -8.16 1.70
C MET A 292 -11.50 -8.94 0.48
N ARG A 293 -12.00 -10.16 0.69
CA ARG A 293 -12.56 -10.98 -0.39
C ARG A 293 -13.76 -10.34 -1.07
N ARG A 294 -14.66 -9.69 -0.32
CA ARG A 294 -15.80 -8.95 -0.90
C ARG A 294 -15.34 -7.83 -1.85
N HIS A 295 -14.20 -7.22 -1.57
CA HIS A 295 -13.59 -6.18 -2.40
C HIS A 295 -12.59 -6.70 -3.43
N GLN A 296 -12.67 -7.99 -3.83
CA GLN A 296 -11.80 -8.58 -4.84
C GLN A 296 -10.30 -8.55 -4.50
N LEU A 297 -9.95 -8.46 -3.22
CA LEU A 297 -8.58 -8.64 -2.74
C LEU A 297 -8.29 -10.10 -2.44
N VAL A 298 -7.04 -10.51 -2.61
CA VAL A 298 -6.55 -11.81 -2.11
C VAL A 298 -5.83 -11.58 -0.79
N PRO A 299 -6.36 -12.04 0.37
CA PRO A 299 -5.66 -11.91 1.64
C PRO A 299 -4.26 -12.52 1.57
N TYR A 300 -3.24 -11.84 2.10
CA TYR A 300 -1.85 -12.25 1.95
C TYR A 300 -1.59 -13.64 2.56
N ALA A 301 -2.20 -13.94 3.70
CA ALA A 301 -2.12 -15.26 4.35
C ALA A 301 -2.71 -16.41 3.49
N GLN A 302 -3.52 -16.07 2.48
CA GLN A 302 -4.18 -17.00 1.57
C GLN A 302 -3.63 -16.92 0.13
N ALA A 303 -2.60 -16.11 -0.11
CA ALA A 303 -2.01 -15.90 -1.43
C ALA A 303 -1.24 -17.14 -1.95
N GLY A 304 -1.14 -18.21 -1.15
CA GLY A 304 -0.52 -19.47 -1.55
C GLY A 304 0.94 -19.29 -1.93
N ASP A 305 1.32 -19.89 -3.06
CA ASP A 305 2.68 -19.90 -3.60
C ASP A 305 2.92 -18.78 -4.64
N VAL A 306 2.02 -17.79 -4.77
CA VAL A 306 2.12 -16.76 -5.81
C VAL A 306 3.45 -16.00 -5.78
N TYR A 307 4.01 -15.78 -4.59
CA TYR A 307 5.32 -15.14 -4.43
C TYR A 307 6.49 -16.06 -4.80
N SER A 308 6.34 -17.38 -4.65
CA SER A 308 7.34 -18.33 -5.16
C SER A 308 7.43 -18.27 -6.69
N ARG A 309 6.34 -17.85 -7.34
CA ARG A 309 6.22 -17.68 -8.79
C ARG A 309 6.48 -16.23 -9.25
N ASP A 310 6.82 -15.32 -8.33
CA ASP A 310 7.03 -13.91 -8.66
C ASP A 310 8.17 -13.70 -9.65
N GLY A 311 9.25 -14.49 -9.54
CA GLY A 311 10.35 -14.46 -10.50
C GLY A 311 9.91 -14.81 -11.93
N ALA A 312 9.06 -15.82 -12.08
CA ALA A 312 8.50 -16.21 -13.38
C ALA A 312 7.56 -15.12 -13.93
N ARG A 313 6.73 -14.52 -13.07
CA ARG A 313 5.86 -13.39 -13.42
C ARG A 313 6.67 -12.18 -13.91
N LEU A 314 7.72 -11.80 -13.19
CA LEU A 314 8.60 -10.70 -13.59
C LEU A 314 9.31 -10.99 -14.92
N ALA A 315 9.69 -12.25 -15.17
CA ALA A 315 10.25 -12.65 -16.46
C ALA A 315 9.24 -12.52 -17.62
N VAL A 316 7.96 -12.82 -17.38
CA VAL A 316 6.87 -12.57 -18.36
C VAL A 316 6.74 -11.09 -18.67
N ILE A 317 6.76 -10.23 -17.62
CA ILE A 317 6.72 -8.77 -17.81
C ILE A 317 7.92 -8.30 -18.63
N ASP A 318 9.12 -8.74 -18.26
CA ASP A 318 10.38 -8.41 -18.95
C ASP A 318 10.36 -8.84 -20.42
N ALA A 319 9.88 -10.05 -20.73
CA ALA A 319 9.75 -10.53 -22.10
C ALA A 319 8.75 -9.69 -22.90
N ALA A 320 7.61 -9.34 -22.31
CA ALA A 320 6.57 -8.56 -22.98
C ALA A 320 7.01 -7.13 -23.32
N ILE A 321 7.83 -6.50 -22.47
CA ILE A 321 8.34 -5.14 -22.71
C ILE A 321 9.57 -5.08 -23.63
N VAL A 322 10.32 -6.20 -23.79
CA VAL A 322 11.50 -6.30 -24.68
C VAL A 322 11.13 -6.49 -26.15
N ALA A 323 9.86 -6.76 -26.46
CA ALA A 323 9.32 -6.65 -27.82
C ALA A 323 9.46 -5.23 -28.43
N VAL A 324 9.92 -4.25 -27.64
CA VAL A 324 10.39 -2.93 -28.05
C VAL A 324 11.92 -2.95 -28.13
N THR A 325 12.49 -2.73 -29.31
CA THR A 325 13.93 -2.90 -29.57
C THR A 325 14.79 -1.84 -28.88
N PRO A 326 16.08 -2.09 -28.62
CA PRO A 326 17.03 -1.05 -28.20
C PRO A 326 17.11 0.13 -29.18
N ALA A 327 16.79 -0.06 -30.47
CA ALA A 327 16.67 1.03 -31.44
C ALA A 327 15.43 1.90 -31.18
N ASP A 328 14.30 1.30 -30.80
CA ASP A 328 13.09 2.01 -30.33
C ASP A 328 13.31 2.72 -28.98
N VAL A 329 14.33 2.28 -28.23
CA VAL A 329 14.83 2.92 -26.99
C VAL A 329 15.86 4.03 -27.27
N ALA A 330 16.63 3.93 -28.35
CA ALA A 330 17.61 4.94 -28.76
C ALA A 330 17.00 6.10 -29.56
N ALA A 331 15.92 5.84 -30.31
CA ALA A 331 15.13 6.86 -31.01
C ALA A 331 14.19 7.65 -30.09
N MET A 332 14.21 7.37 -28.78
CA MET A 332 13.36 8.04 -27.79
C MET A 332 13.85 9.46 -27.48
N PRO A 333 12.93 10.40 -27.19
CA PRO A 333 13.31 11.69 -26.64
C PRO A 333 14.07 11.50 -25.32
N ARG A 334 15.23 12.13 -25.19
CA ARG A 334 16.05 12.03 -23.95
C ARG A 334 15.26 12.62 -22.77
N GLU A 335 15.64 12.29 -21.54
CA GLU A 335 15.01 12.79 -20.30
C GLU A 335 14.83 14.32 -20.22
N ARG A 336 15.57 15.07 -21.06
CA ARG A 336 15.51 16.53 -21.21
C ARG A 336 14.43 17.03 -22.18
N GLU A 337 13.86 16.15 -22.99
CA GLU A 337 12.87 16.43 -24.05
C GLU A 337 11.44 16.06 -23.65
N LEU A 338 11.26 15.30 -22.56
CA LEU A 338 9.97 15.15 -21.92
C LEU A 338 9.59 16.48 -21.28
N MET A 339 8.50 17.11 -21.75
CA MET A 339 7.94 18.27 -21.09
C MET A 339 7.68 17.91 -19.62
N PRO A 340 8.11 18.72 -18.64
CA PRO A 340 7.74 18.49 -17.26
C PRO A 340 6.22 18.36 -17.20
N PRO A 341 5.70 17.37 -16.45
CA PRO A 341 4.27 17.16 -16.40
C PRO A 341 3.61 18.48 -16.00
N LEU A 342 2.47 18.78 -16.61
CA LEU A 342 1.63 19.90 -16.20
C LEU A 342 0.98 19.53 -14.85
N SER A 343 1.78 19.28 -13.81
CA SER A 343 1.32 19.54 -12.46
C SER A 343 1.04 21.03 -12.46
N ALA A 344 -0.23 21.42 -12.38
CA ALA A 344 -0.55 22.77 -11.97
C ALA A 344 0.20 22.97 -10.65
N PRO A 345 1.24 23.82 -10.58
CA PRO A 345 2.05 23.93 -9.37
C PRO A 345 1.18 24.24 -8.14
N ARG A 346 0.06 24.92 -8.39
CA ARG A 346 -0.99 25.22 -7.42
C ARG A 346 -1.69 23.99 -6.84
N ALA A 347 -1.91 22.92 -7.60
CA ALA A 347 -2.54 21.71 -7.08
C ALA A 347 -1.60 20.97 -6.11
N THR A 348 -0.31 20.88 -6.45
CA THR A 348 0.73 20.31 -5.57
C THR A 348 0.93 21.16 -4.31
N LEU A 349 0.92 22.49 -4.43
CA LEU A 349 1.00 23.40 -3.29
C LEU A 349 -0.26 23.33 -2.40
N GLN A 350 -1.46 23.33 -2.98
CA GLN A 350 -2.71 23.21 -2.22
C GLN A 350 -2.77 21.90 -1.43
N ALA A 351 -2.31 20.81 -2.04
CA ALA A 351 -2.16 19.53 -1.35
C ALA A 351 -1.14 19.63 -0.21
N GLY A 352 0.05 20.18 -0.45
CA GLY A 352 1.09 20.34 0.59
C GLY A 352 0.61 21.18 1.78
N ILE A 353 -0.05 22.31 1.52
CA ILE A 353 -0.62 23.21 2.56
C ILE A 353 -1.66 22.48 3.40
N ALA A 354 -2.55 21.71 2.79
CA ALA A 354 -3.61 20.99 3.50
C ALA A 354 -3.08 19.81 4.34
N THR A 355 -1.93 19.26 3.98
CA THR A 355 -1.45 17.96 4.48
C THR A 355 -0.31 18.11 5.49
N ALA A 356 0.69 18.96 5.19
CA ALA A 356 1.87 19.17 6.01
C ALA A 356 2.50 20.54 5.65
N PRO A 357 1.97 21.66 6.17
CA PRO A 357 2.31 23.01 5.70
C PRO A 357 3.78 23.40 5.89
N GLY A 358 4.47 22.79 6.86
CA GLY A 358 5.88 23.06 7.16
C GLY A 358 6.88 22.08 6.53
N SER A 359 6.44 21.05 5.81
CA SER A 359 7.37 20.06 5.26
C SER A 359 8.25 20.64 4.15
N GLU A 360 9.45 20.08 4.00
CA GLU A 360 10.37 20.44 2.91
C GLU A 360 9.71 20.24 1.53
N SER A 361 8.86 19.23 1.38
CA SER A 361 8.07 18.99 0.17
C SER A 361 7.06 20.11 -0.12
N THR A 362 6.37 20.63 0.91
CA THR A 362 5.44 21.77 0.78
C THR A 362 6.18 23.07 0.48
N GLN A 363 7.35 23.27 1.09
CA GLN A 363 8.21 24.43 0.81
C GLN A 363 8.74 24.40 -0.62
N ARG A 364 9.16 23.23 -1.13
CA ARG A 364 9.56 23.05 -2.53
C ARG A 364 8.40 23.32 -3.49
N ALA A 365 7.20 22.80 -3.21
CA ALA A 365 6.01 23.06 -4.02
C ALA A 365 5.64 24.56 -4.06
N ARG A 366 5.84 25.29 -2.95
CA ARG A 366 5.64 26.75 -2.90
C ARG A 366 6.60 27.49 -3.81
N ALA A 367 7.90 27.17 -3.73
CA ALA A 367 8.92 27.75 -4.60
C ALA A 367 8.73 27.42 -6.10
N GLU A 368 8.04 26.33 -6.42
CA GLU A 368 7.67 25.97 -7.80
C GLU A 368 6.47 26.78 -8.31
N VAL A 369 5.47 27.04 -7.47
CA VAL A 369 4.36 27.97 -7.78
C VAL A 369 4.89 29.36 -8.07
N ASP A 370 5.72 29.90 -7.17
CA ASP A 370 6.26 31.26 -7.32
C ASP A 370 7.06 31.41 -8.62
N ARG A 371 7.86 30.40 -8.97
CA ARG A 371 8.61 30.36 -10.25
C ARG A 371 7.69 30.28 -11.46
N ALA A 372 6.61 29.52 -11.39
CA ALA A 372 5.64 29.41 -12.49
C ALA A 372 4.88 30.73 -12.70
N GLU A 373 4.50 31.41 -11.63
CA GLU A 373 3.82 32.71 -11.67
C GLU A 373 4.74 33.80 -12.21
N ALA A 374 6.01 33.82 -11.79
CA ALA A 374 7.01 34.74 -12.33
C ALA A 374 7.23 34.54 -13.85
N LYS A 375 7.32 33.29 -14.31
CA LYS A 375 7.44 32.98 -15.75
C LYS A 375 6.20 33.40 -16.54
N LYS A 376 4.99 33.22 -15.98
CA LYS A 376 3.76 33.67 -16.62
C LYS A 376 3.72 35.20 -16.72
N ALA A 377 4.06 35.90 -15.65
CA ALA A 377 4.13 37.36 -15.65
C ALA A 377 5.15 37.91 -16.67
N ALA A 378 6.29 37.25 -16.83
CA ALA A 378 7.28 37.60 -17.86
C ALA A 378 6.73 37.40 -19.29
N ARG A 379 6.11 36.26 -19.57
CA ARG A 379 5.47 35.99 -20.87
C ARG A 379 4.34 36.97 -21.20
N ASP A 380 3.51 37.29 -20.21
CA ASP A 380 2.40 38.24 -20.37
C ASP A 380 2.93 39.68 -20.60
N LYS A 381 4.12 40.00 -20.07
CA LYS A 381 4.80 41.28 -20.30
C LYS A 381 5.43 41.34 -21.70
N ASP A 382 6.06 40.26 -22.15
CA ASP A 382 6.64 40.17 -23.48
C ASP A 382 5.55 40.24 -24.58
N ALA A 383 4.43 39.54 -24.38
CA ALA A 383 3.28 39.58 -25.29
C ALA A 383 2.61 40.97 -25.37
N ARG A 384 2.63 41.75 -24.28
CA ARG A 384 2.14 43.14 -24.27
C ARG A 384 3.09 44.12 -24.95
N ASN A 385 4.39 43.83 -24.92
CA ASN A 385 5.39 44.66 -25.60
C ASN A 385 5.46 44.39 -27.10
N SER A 386 5.23 43.14 -27.54
CA SER A 386 5.18 42.79 -28.97
C SER A 386 3.88 43.20 -29.67
N GLY A 387 2.80 43.48 -28.92
CA GLY A 387 1.53 43.99 -29.45
C GLY A 387 1.43 45.52 -29.54
N LYS A 388 2.52 46.25 -29.23
CA LYS A 388 2.60 47.72 -29.30
C LYS A 388 3.53 48.23 -30.41
N SER A 389 4.05 47.33 -31.24
CA SER A 389 5.01 47.63 -32.31
C SER A 389 4.47 47.42 -33.72
N ASP A 390 3.14 47.39 -33.90
CA ASP A 390 2.47 47.44 -35.20
C ASP A 390 1.76 48.77 -35.41
#